data_AF-A0A1H2W4D0-F1
#
_entry.id   AF-A0A1H2W4D0-F1
#
_cell.length_a   1.000
_cell.length_b   1.000
_cell.length_c   1.000
_cell.angle_alpha   90.00
_cell.angle_beta   90.00
_cell.angle_gamma   90.00
#
_symmetry.space_group_name_H-M   'P 1'
#
loop_
_entity.id
_entity.type
_entity.pdbx_description
1 polymer ?
#
loop_
_entity_poly.entity_id
_entity_poly.type
_entity_poly.pdbx_seq_one_letter_code
_entity_poly.pdbx_strand_id
1 'polypeptide(L)'
;MSRRSDIVTDHAVVRYLERVYGVDVKSLKRRIELVTREGRDQGANAVNSGGVHYVLSKSGKVTTLYGCNDTVSRRGQRWRARHK
;
A
#
# COMPACT_ATOMS: atom_id res chain seq x y z
N MET A 1 -28.16 3.43 0.82
CA MET A 1 -27.59 2.74 2.00
C MET A 1 -26.64 3.69 2.69
N SER A 2 -26.98 4.20 3.87
CA SER A 2 -26.07 5.03 4.65
C SER A 2 -24.91 4.15 5.11
N ARG A 3 -23.72 4.29 4.49
CA ARG A 3 -22.50 3.70 5.03
C ARG A 3 -22.30 4.39 6.37
N ARG A 4 -22.55 3.68 7.47
CA ARG A 4 -21.99 4.10 8.77
C ARG A 4 -20.50 4.25 8.53
N SER A 5 -20.01 5.49 8.56
CA SER A 5 -18.59 5.75 8.49
C SER A 5 -17.95 4.98 9.63
N ASP A 6 -16.91 4.19 9.35
CA ASP A 6 -16.17 3.50 10.38
C ASP A 6 -15.72 4.52 11.44
N ILE A 7 -15.88 4.18 12.72
CA ILE A 7 -15.49 5.08 13.83
C ILE A 7 -13.97 5.30 13.90
N VAL A 8 -13.20 4.45 13.18
CA VAL A 8 -11.74 4.50 13.11
C VAL A 8 -11.32 4.90 11.70
N THR A 9 -10.49 5.94 11.60
CA THR A 9 -9.94 6.39 10.32
C THR A 9 -8.73 5.54 9.89
N ASP A 10 -8.48 5.45 8.58
CA ASP A 10 -7.26 4.83 8.05
C ASP A 10 -5.98 5.45 8.65
N HIS A 11 -6.00 6.76 8.93
CA HIS A 11 -4.89 7.43 9.58
C HIS A 11 -4.64 6.87 10.99
N ALA A 12 -5.69 6.66 11.78
CA ALA A 12 -5.57 6.05 13.10
C ALA A 12 -5.01 4.63 13.02
N VAL A 13 -5.43 3.82 12.04
CA VAL A 13 -4.87 2.48 11.79
C VAL A 13 -3.38 2.55 11.47
N VAL A 14 -2.95 3.45 10.58
CA VAL A 14 -1.52 3.63 10.26
C VAL A 14 -0.72 4.01 11.50
N ARG A 15 -1.22 4.92 12.35
CA ARG A 15 -0.54 5.30 13.60
C ARG A 15 -0.51 4.16 14.61
N TYR A 16 -1.55 3.33 14.67
CA TYR A 16 -1.58 2.14 15.52
C TYR A 16 -0.52 1.12 15.09
N LEU A 17 -0.44 0.82 13.79
CA LEU A 17 0.61 -0.05 13.24
C LEU A 17 2.01 0.48 13.52
N GLU A 18 2.23 1.78 13.35
CA GLU A 18 3.54 2.40 13.56
C GLU A 18 3.95 2.44 15.04
N ARG A 19 3.07 2.93 15.91
CA ARG A 19 3.41 3.23 17.31
C ARG A 19 3.16 2.09 18.28
N VAL A 20 2.20 1.21 18.00
CA VAL A 20 1.84 0.09 18.90
C VAL A 20 2.50 -1.19 18.44
N TYR A 21 2.45 -1.51 17.15
CA TYR A 21 3.10 -2.71 16.60
C TYR A 21 4.54 -2.49 16.12
N GLY A 22 5.05 -1.27 16.14
CA GLY A 22 6.42 -0.96 15.73
C GLY A 22 6.69 -1.13 14.22
N VAL A 23 5.64 -1.10 13.39
CA VAL A 23 5.80 -1.21 11.93
C VAL A 23 6.53 0.03 11.40
N ASP A 24 7.66 -0.17 10.72
CA ASP A 24 8.41 0.93 10.10
C ASP A 24 7.72 1.46 8.83
N VAL A 25 6.71 2.31 9.04
CA VAL A 25 5.95 2.97 7.98
C VAL A 25 6.83 3.84 7.09
N LYS A 26 7.88 4.46 7.65
CA LYS A 26 8.78 5.36 6.89
C LYS A 26 9.59 4.57 5.87
N SER A 27 10.16 3.43 6.26
CA SER A 27 10.88 2.56 5.33
C SER A 27 9.94 1.93 4.29
N LEU A 28 8.70 1.61 4.66
CA LEU A 28 7.70 1.15 3.70
C LEU A 28 7.38 2.21 2.64
N LYS A 29 7.21 3.49 3.03
CA LYS A 29 7.00 4.60 2.09
C LYS A 29 8.17 4.74 1.11
N ARG A 30 9.41 4.75 1.61
CA ARG A 30 10.63 4.81 0.77
C ARG A 30 10.69 3.64 -0.21
N ARG A 31 10.32 2.44 0.22
CA ARG A 31 10.27 1.27 -0.66
C ARG A 31 9.25 1.42 -1.79
N ILE A 32 8.06 1.95 -1.49
CA ILE A 32 7.03 2.21 -2.50
C ILE A 32 7.52 3.24 -3.52
N GLU A 33 8.14 4.33 -3.05
CA GLU A 33 8.74 5.35 -3.92
C GLU A 33 9.79 4.74 -4.86
N LEU A 34 10.70 3.92 -4.32
CA LEU A 34 11.74 3.26 -5.13
C LEU A 34 11.15 2.31 -6.18
N VAL A 35 10.17 1.49 -5.80
CA VAL A 35 9.51 0.54 -6.71
C VAL A 35 8.76 1.26 -7.84
N THR A 36 8.21 2.44 -7.57
CA THR A 36 7.36 3.17 -8.52
C THR A 36 8.12 4.24 -9.31
N ARG A 37 9.39 4.52 -8.98
CA ARG A 37 10.19 5.63 -9.53
C ARG A 37 10.16 5.67 -11.06
N GLU A 38 10.58 4.59 -11.71
CA GLU A 38 10.67 4.55 -13.18
C GLU A 38 9.31 4.77 -13.84
N GLY A 39 8.25 4.12 -13.36
CA GLY A 39 6.90 4.31 -13.91
C GLY A 39 6.38 5.73 -13.70
N ARG A 40 6.72 6.37 -12.58
CA ARG A 40 6.39 7.78 -12.35
C ARG A 40 7.14 8.70 -13.30
N ASP A 41 8.43 8.45 -13.52
CA ASP A 41 9.28 9.25 -14.42
C ASP A 41 8.80 9.17 -15.87
N GLN A 42 8.18 8.04 -16.25
CA GLN A 42 7.55 7.82 -17.55
C GLN A 42 6.09 8.32 -17.64
N GLY A 43 5.54 8.87 -16.56
CA GLY A 43 4.14 9.34 -16.54
C GLY A 43 3.10 8.21 -16.59
N ALA A 44 3.45 7.00 -16.13
CA ALA A 44 2.53 5.87 -16.13
C ALA A 44 1.33 6.09 -15.20
N ASN A 45 0.19 5.50 -15.53
CA ASN A 45 -1.00 5.47 -14.67
C ASN A 45 -0.91 4.41 -13.56
N ALA A 46 -0.06 3.40 -13.74
CA ALA A 46 0.16 2.35 -12.75
C ALA A 46 1.50 1.64 -12.95
N VAL A 47 1.99 1.00 -11.89
CA VAL A 47 3.18 0.13 -11.90
C VAL A 47 2.81 -1.26 -11.38
N ASN A 48 3.23 -2.31 -12.08
CA ASN A 48 3.10 -3.70 -11.61
C ASN A 48 4.46 -4.20 -11.14
N SER A 49 4.57 -4.58 -9.86
CA SER A 49 5.83 -5.11 -9.33
C SER A 49 5.60 -6.10 -8.19
N GLY A 50 6.25 -7.26 -8.24
CA GLY A 50 6.23 -8.24 -7.16
C GLY A 50 4.83 -8.77 -6.80
N GLY A 51 3.92 -8.82 -7.77
CA GLY A 51 2.52 -9.22 -7.56
C GLY A 51 1.67 -8.15 -6.85
N VAL A 52 2.10 -6.88 -6.91
CA VAL A 52 1.37 -5.71 -6.42
C VAL A 52 1.16 -4.73 -7.57
N HIS A 53 -0.07 -4.23 -7.69
CA HIS A 53 -0.47 -3.17 -8.59
C HIS A 53 -0.48 -1.84 -7.83
N TYR A 54 0.31 -0.87 -8.29
CA TYR A 54 0.48 0.45 -7.69
C TYR A 54 -0.21 1.47 -8.59
N VAL A 55 -1.31 2.07 -8.14
CA VAL A 55 -2.05 3.08 -8.93
C VAL A 55 -1.44 4.45 -8.69
N LEU A 56 -1.19 5.18 -9.77
CA LEU A 56 -0.62 6.51 -9.77
C LEU A 56 -1.69 7.55 -10.12
N SER A 57 -1.66 8.70 -9.45
CA SER A 57 -2.39 9.88 -9.88
C SER A 57 -1.75 10.48 -11.14
N LYS A 58 -2.45 11.44 -11.78
CA LYS A 58 -1.89 12.24 -12.87
C LYS A 58 -0.59 12.98 -12.51
N SER A 59 -0.36 13.24 -11.22
CA SER A 59 0.86 13.88 -10.70
C SER A 59 1.96 12.89 -10.29
N GLY A 60 1.78 11.59 -10.57
CA GLY A 60 2.75 10.55 -10.20
C GLY A 60 2.72 10.14 -8.72
N LYS A 61 1.72 10.57 -7.94
CA LYS A 61 1.56 10.14 -6.54
C LYS A 61 0.92 8.76 -6.50
N VAL A 62 1.47 7.84 -5.71
CA VAL A 62 0.81 6.55 -5.42
C VAL A 62 -0.42 6.80 -4.57
N THR A 63 -1.60 6.43 -5.08
CA THR A 63 -2.90 6.69 -4.41
C THR A 63 -3.44 5.45 -3.72
N THR A 64 -3.34 4.29 -4.36
CA THR A 64 -3.80 3.02 -3.81
C THR A 64 -2.94 1.87 -4.34
N LEU A 65 -3.00 0.74 -3.64
CA LEU A 65 -2.28 -0.48 -4.00
C LEU A 65 -3.14 -1.69 -3.69
N TYR A 66 -3.09 -2.69 -4.55
CA TYR A 66 -3.71 -4.00 -4.33
C TYR A 66 -2.81 -5.09 -4.90
N GLY A 67 -2.98 -6.34 -4.47
CA GLY A 67 -2.27 -7.43 -5.14
C GLY A 67 -2.81 -7.63 -6.55
N CYS A 68 -1.98 -8.10 -7.46
CA CYS A 68 -2.44 -8.42 -8.81
C CYS A 68 -3.62 -9.42 -8.72
N ASN A 69 -4.66 -9.18 -9.52
CA ASN A 69 -5.96 -9.89 -9.51
C ASN A 69 -6.82 -9.67 -8.25
N ASP A 70 -6.72 -8.51 -7.60
CA ASP A 70 -7.46 -8.16 -6.36
C ASP A 70 -7.27 -9.15 -5.19
N THR A 71 -6.23 -9.97 -5.29
CA THR A 71 -5.86 -10.92 -4.24
C THR A 71 -4.86 -10.28 -3.29
N VAL A 72 -4.74 -10.83 -2.08
CA VAL A 72 -3.64 -10.48 -1.18
C VAL A 72 -2.33 -10.87 -1.86
N SER A 73 -1.41 -9.91 -2.02
CA SER A 73 -0.10 -10.17 -2.62
C SER A 73 0.61 -11.34 -1.93
N ARG A 74 1.51 -12.03 -2.65
CA ARG A 74 2.36 -13.10 -2.06
C ARG A 74 3.07 -12.64 -0.78
N ARG A 75 3.44 -11.35 -0.69
CA ARG A 75 4.00 -10.76 0.52
C ARG A 75 2.99 -10.73 1.67
N GLY A 76 1.75 -10.29 1.41
CA GLY A 76 0.68 -10.30 2.40
C GLY A 76 0.32 -11.72 2.87
N GLN A 77 0.34 -12.70 1.98
CA GLN A 77 0.16 -14.11 2.34
C GLN A 77 1.25 -14.60 3.31
N ARG A 78 2.52 -14.31 3.01
CA ARG A 78 3.66 -14.64 3.88
C ARG A 78 3.58 -13.93 5.24
N TRP A 79 3.15 -12.67 5.25
CA TRP A 79 2.99 -11.92 6.50
C TRP A 79 1.92 -12.56 7.40
N ARG A 80 0.76 -12.94 6.82
CA ARG A 80 -0.31 -13.66 7.53
C ARG A 80 0.18 -14.99 8.10
N ALA A 81 0.97 -15.75 7.34
CA ALA A 81 1.49 -17.04 7.80
C ALA A 81 2.46 -16.93 8.99
N ARG A 82 3.13 -15.79 9.18
CA ARG A 82 4.10 -15.57 10.28
C ARG A 82 3.47 -15.08 11.58
N HIS A 83 2.26 -14.54 11.51
CA HIS A 83 1.55 -13.92 12.65
C HIS A 83 0.25 -14.68 12.95
N LYS A 84 0.25 -15.98 12.66
CA LYS A 84 -0.79 -16.94 13.01
C LYS A 84 -0.22 -17.83 14.10
#